data_AF-A0A6A4JPA9-F1
#
_entry.id   AF-A0A6A4JPA9-F1
#
_cell.length_a   1.000
_cell.length_b   1.000
_cell.length_c   1.000
_cell.angle_alpha   90.00
_cell.angle_beta   90.00
_cell.angle_gamma   90.00
#
_symmetry.space_group_name_H-M   'P 1'
#
loop_
_entity.id
_entity.type
_entity.pdbx_description
1 polymer ?
#
loop_
_entity_poly.entity_id
_entity_poly.type
_entity_poly.pdbx_seq_one_letter_code
_entity_poly.pdbx_strand_id
1 'polypeptide(L)'
;MISTVTEDLKQFWVQDQHFWGHIENSKWLLYVSNVLQKSLIAAQRLYDDKTVVVQEYDGRDLCCVVASLTQLLLDPHYRTIVGFQSLVQREWVSMGHPFCSRLSLVYSSDNQQSPVFLLFLDCVWQLINQFPTHFQFTETYLTVLWDCALSSIYDTFLFDCERDRGNSASVALGNPPLILRSVWDEITFGRDAYLFYSPFYHPPQPQKSHTMLYLPVQYQISCLSIWQQCYFRHMPVLEIKGGGNPQIDLFARILLSQTENENHLGNEMMPIESLSSVGSFFPFSPFSASSSTNHPSALLLSSLSLNASFHSTEIMLDSMSMLNAPD
;
A
#
# COMPACT_ATOMS: atom_id res chain seq x y z
N MET A 1 -13.48 1.75 8.93
CA MET A 1 -13.80 3.19 9.13
C MET A 1 -12.69 3.82 9.94
N ILE A 2 -11.68 4.39 9.27
CA ILE A 2 -10.67 5.22 9.92
C ILE A 2 -11.19 6.66 9.80
N SER A 3 -11.43 7.24 10.96
CA SER A 3 -11.87 8.60 11.32
C SER A 3 -11.95 9.64 10.19
N THR A 4 -13.15 10.20 10.04
CA THR A 4 -13.44 11.49 9.41
C THR A 4 -12.50 12.57 9.92
N VAL A 5 -12.02 13.44 9.02
CA VAL A 5 -11.27 14.66 9.34
C VAL A 5 -11.95 15.38 10.50
N THR A 6 -11.36 15.32 11.69
CA THR A 6 -11.86 16.05 12.85
C THR A 6 -11.58 17.53 12.60
N GLU A 7 -12.64 18.36 12.58
CA GLU A 7 -12.51 19.82 12.40
C GLU A 7 -11.67 20.47 13.53
N ASP A 8 -11.53 19.80 14.67
CA ASP A 8 -10.73 20.22 15.82
C ASP A 8 -9.33 19.59 15.83
N LEU A 9 -8.29 20.43 15.67
CA LEU A 9 -6.88 20.04 15.75
C LEU A 9 -6.53 19.29 17.05
N LYS A 10 -7.16 19.66 18.18
CA LYS A 10 -6.91 18.96 19.47
C LYS A 10 -7.38 17.52 19.45
N GLN A 11 -8.50 17.23 18.80
CA GLN A 11 -9.02 15.86 18.70
C GLN A 11 -8.15 15.02 17.76
N PHE A 12 -7.63 15.62 16.69
CA PHE A 12 -6.65 14.98 15.82
C PHE A 12 -5.41 14.50 16.59
N TRP A 13 -4.77 15.37 17.39
CA TRP A 13 -3.58 15.00 18.15
C TRP A 13 -3.84 13.90 19.18
N VAL A 14 -5.02 13.88 19.80
CA VAL A 14 -5.40 12.81 20.73
C VAL A 14 -5.62 11.48 20.00
N GLN A 15 -6.23 11.50 18.80
CA GLN A 15 -6.41 10.29 17.99
C GLN A 15 -5.07 9.76 17.44
N ASP A 16 -4.18 10.66 17.01
CA ASP A 16 -2.86 10.32 16.48
C ASP A 16 -1.97 9.63 17.51
N GLN A 17 -1.99 10.09 18.78
CA GLN A 17 -1.28 9.45 19.89
C GLN A 17 -1.69 7.97 20.10
N HIS A 18 -2.92 7.61 19.77
CA HIS A 18 -3.44 6.24 19.90
C HIS A 18 -3.48 5.46 18.58
N PHE A 19 -2.97 6.03 17.48
CA PHE A 19 -3.05 5.44 16.14
C PHE A 19 -2.51 4.01 16.08
N TRP A 20 -1.30 3.78 16.57
CA TRP A 20 -0.68 2.44 16.58
C TRP A 20 -1.45 1.46 17.48
N GLY A 21 -2.01 1.94 18.60
CA GLY A 21 -2.86 1.12 19.46
C GLY A 21 -4.18 0.73 18.77
N HIS A 22 -4.78 1.62 17.98
CA HIS A 22 -5.95 1.29 17.17
C HIS A 22 -5.65 0.25 16.08
N ILE A 23 -4.49 0.36 15.42
CA ILE A 23 -4.04 -0.63 14.43
C ILE A 23 -3.82 -1.99 15.09
N GLU A 24 -3.14 -2.05 16.23
CA GLU A 24 -2.92 -3.30 16.96
C GLU A 24 -4.26 -3.93 17.39
N ASN A 25 -5.18 -3.13 17.93
CA ASN A 25 -6.52 -3.58 18.32
C ASN A 25 -7.37 -4.07 17.14
N SER A 26 -7.12 -3.59 15.93
CA SER A 26 -7.80 -4.09 14.72
C SER A 26 -7.46 -5.55 14.40
N LYS A 27 -6.30 -6.03 14.90
CA LYS A 27 -5.74 -7.36 14.61
C LYS A 27 -5.50 -7.63 13.13
N TRP A 28 -5.57 -6.61 12.27
CA TRP A 28 -5.44 -6.79 10.82
C TRP A 28 -4.09 -7.41 10.44
N LEU A 29 -2.99 -6.85 10.94
CA LEU A 29 -1.65 -7.38 10.71
C LEU A 29 -1.44 -8.78 11.32
N LEU A 30 -2.20 -9.12 12.38
CA LEU A 30 -2.19 -10.47 12.93
C LEU A 30 -2.85 -11.46 11.95
N TYR A 31 -3.93 -11.09 11.27
CA TYR A 31 -4.53 -11.93 10.23
C TYR A 31 -3.59 -12.12 9.04
N VAL A 32 -2.97 -11.04 8.55
CA VAL A 32 -1.95 -11.09 7.47
C VAL A 32 -0.80 -12.01 7.86
N SER A 33 -0.24 -11.81 9.07
CA SER A 33 0.83 -12.65 9.64
C SER A 33 0.46 -14.13 9.67
N ASN A 34 -0.72 -14.46 10.20
CA ASN A 34 -1.20 -15.84 10.30
C ASN A 34 -1.35 -16.50 8.93
N VAL A 35 -1.93 -15.80 7.96
CA VAL A 35 -2.14 -16.32 6.61
C VAL A 35 -0.80 -16.54 5.89
N LEU A 36 0.13 -15.58 5.97
CA LEU A 36 1.48 -15.73 5.41
C LEU A 36 2.21 -16.90 6.04
N GLN A 37 2.11 -17.07 7.37
CA GLN A 37 2.70 -18.20 8.08
C GLN A 37 2.15 -19.54 7.58
N LYS A 38 0.83 -19.69 7.45
CA LYS A 38 0.21 -20.93 6.95
C LYS A 38 0.61 -21.23 5.52
N SER A 39 0.65 -20.22 4.67
CA SER A 39 1.03 -20.34 3.26
C SER A 39 2.49 -20.75 3.10
N LEU A 40 3.39 -20.21 3.95
CA LEU A 40 4.79 -20.60 4.01
C LEU A 40 4.96 -22.06 4.48
N ILE A 41 4.24 -22.47 5.52
CA ILE A 41 4.26 -23.87 5.98
C ILE A 41 3.79 -24.81 4.86
N ALA A 42 2.72 -24.46 4.16
CA ALA A 42 2.24 -25.25 3.03
C ALA A 42 3.27 -25.33 1.89
N ALA A 43 3.93 -24.22 1.54
CA ALA A 43 5.00 -24.19 0.55
C ALA A 43 6.20 -25.06 0.95
N GLN A 44 6.62 -24.99 2.22
CA GLN A 44 7.70 -25.83 2.76
C GLN A 44 7.38 -27.32 2.67
N ARG A 45 6.15 -27.72 2.99
CA ARG A 45 5.74 -29.13 2.93
C ARG A 45 5.65 -29.64 1.50
N LEU A 46 5.14 -28.82 0.57
CA LEU A 46 5.13 -29.17 -0.85
C LEU A 46 6.55 -29.29 -1.41
N TYR A 47 7.49 -28.45 -0.96
CA TYR A 47 8.91 -28.57 -1.29
C TYR A 47 9.55 -29.86 -0.76
N ASP A 48 9.11 -30.35 0.41
CA ASP A 48 9.52 -31.65 0.97
C ASP A 48 8.83 -32.87 0.29
N ASP A 49 8.28 -32.71 -0.92
CA ASP A 49 7.48 -33.72 -1.64
C ASP A 49 6.29 -34.28 -0.85
N LYS A 50 5.69 -33.48 0.06
CA LYS A 50 4.49 -33.87 0.82
C LYS A 50 3.26 -33.18 0.26
N THR A 51 2.20 -33.95 0.03
CA THR A 51 0.89 -33.40 -0.32
C THR A 51 0.29 -32.63 0.85
N VAL A 52 -0.19 -31.42 0.59
CA VAL A 52 -0.89 -30.57 1.56
C VAL A 52 -2.34 -30.42 1.13
N VAL A 53 -3.26 -30.61 2.07
CA VAL A 53 -4.69 -30.34 1.89
C VAL A 53 -5.06 -29.19 2.81
N VAL A 54 -5.59 -28.10 2.22
CA VAL A 54 -6.12 -26.97 2.98
C VAL A 54 -7.62 -27.20 3.17
N GLN A 55 -8.06 -27.17 4.42
CA GLN A 55 -9.46 -27.42 4.77
C GLN A 55 -10.04 -26.22 5.52
N GLU A 56 -11.18 -25.76 5.04
CA GLU A 56 -12.04 -24.75 5.64
C GLU A 56 -13.47 -25.30 5.66
N TYR A 57 -14.35 -24.73 6.48
CA TYR A 57 -15.74 -25.19 6.60
C TYR A 57 -16.48 -25.19 5.26
N ASP A 58 -16.33 -24.11 4.49
CA ASP A 58 -17.00 -23.90 3.21
C ASP A 58 -16.03 -24.01 2.02
N GLY A 59 -14.71 -23.89 2.26
CA GLY A 59 -13.67 -24.07 1.25
C GLY A 59 -13.56 -22.96 0.20
N ARG A 60 -14.28 -21.85 0.38
CA ARG A 60 -14.43 -20.78 -0.62
C ARG A 60 -13.76 -19.46 -0.23
N ASP A 61 -13.20 -19.34 0.98
CA ASP A 61 -12.63 -18.10 1.49
C ASP A 61 -11.13 -18.27 1.78
N LEU A 62 -10.76 -18.65 3.01
CA LEU A 62 -9.37 -18.76 3.44
C LEU A 62 -8.60 -19.87 2.69
N CYS A 63 -9.29 -20.90 2.21
CA CYS A 63 -8.67 -21.89 1.32
C CYS A 63 -8.08 -21.24 0.07
N CYS A 64 -8.84 -20.34 -0.58
CA CYS A 64 -8.38 -19.61 -1.76
C CYS A 64 -7.16 -18.74 -1.44
N VAL A 65 -7.16 -18.08 -0.28
CA VAL A 65 -6.04 -17.24 0.17
C VAL A 65 -4.76 -18.07 0.35
N VAL A 66 -4.83 -19.15 1.13
CA VAL A 66 -3.65 -19.98 1.40
C VAL A 66 -3.16 -20.68 0.13
N ALA A 67 -4.07 -21.23 -0.68
CA ALA A 67 -3.72 -21.89 -1.94
C ALA A 67 -3.03 -20.95 -2.93
N SER A 68 -3.58 -19.74 -3.13
CA SER A 68 -3.02 -18.74 -4.04
C SER A 68 -1.66 -18.21 -3.55
N LEU A 69 -1.52 -17.91 -2.26
CA LEU A 69 -0.24 -17.46 -1.70
C LEU A 69 0.82 -18.57 -1.79
N THR A 70 0.51 -19.81 -1.42
CA THR A 70 1.44 -20.93 -1.55
C THR A 70 1.95 -21.09 -2.98
N GLN A 71 1.08 -20.92 -3.97
CA GLN A 71 1.49 -20.95 -5.38
C GLN A 71 2.40 -19.78 -5.77
N LEU A 72 2.15 -18.56 -5.27
CA LEU A 72 3.05 -17.41 -5.46
C LEU A 72 4.43 -17.63 -4.83
N LEU A 73 4.49 -18.31 -3.67
CA LEU A 73 5.75 -18.62 -3.00
C LEU A 73 6.58 -19.65 -3.76
N LEU A 74 5.94 -20.59 -4.45
CA LEU A 74 6.60 -21.70 -5.14
C LEU A 74 6.92 -21.42 -6.61
N ASP A 75 5.97 -20.86 -7.37
CA ASP A 75 6.09 -20.78 -8.82
C ASP A 75 6.28 -19.31 -9.29
N PRO A 76 7.43 -18.99 -9.90
CA PRO A 76 7.68 -17.68 -10.50
C PRO A 76 6.68 -17.26 -11.58
N HIS A 77 6.02 -18.22 -12.27
CA HIS A 77 5.04 -17.92 -13.31
C HIS A 77 3.91 -17.03 -12.76
N TYR A 78 3.40 -17.34 -11.57
CA TYR A 78 2.31 -16.56 -10.96
C TYR A 78 2.73 -15.17 -10.48
N ARG A 79 4.03 -14.83 -10.49
CA ARG A 79 4.55 -13.50 -10.18
C ARG A 79 4.60 -12.56 -11.39
N THR A 80 4.31 -13.09 -12.58
CA THR A 80 4.06 -12.30 -13.78
C THR A 80 2.63 -11.73 -13.75
N ILE A 81 2.36 -10.65 -14.50
CA ILE A 81 1.00 -10.09 -14.59
C ILE A 81 0.03 -11.15 -15.10
N VAL A 82 0.33 -11.78 -16.25
CA VAL A 82 -0.54 -12.80 -16.87
C VAL A 82 -0.71 -14.01 -15.95
N GLY A 83 0.36 -14.45 -15.29
CA GLY A 83 0.29 -15.54 -14.33
C GLY A 83 -0.58 -15.20 -13.13
N PHE A 84 -0.45 -14.00 -12.56
CA PHE A 84 -1.26 -13.54 -11.45
C PHE A 84 -2.75 -13.42 -11.82
N GLN A 85 -3.05 -12.87 -13.00
CA GLN A 85 -4.43 -12.83 -13.53
C GLN A 85 -5.01 -14.24 -13.65
N SER A 86 -4.24 -15.19 -14.20
CA SER A 86 -4.64 -16.59 -14.33
C SER A 86 -4.86 -17.26 -12.97
N LEU A 87 -4.01 -16.94 -11.98
CA LEU A 87 -4.14 -17.43 -10.60
C LEU A 87 -5.44 -16.94 -9.96
N VAL A 88 -5.73 -15.63 -10.05
CA VAL A 88 -6.96 -15.04 -9.51
C VAL A 88 -8.18 -15.62 -10.22
N GLN A 89 -8.15 -15.71 -11.55
CA GLN A 89 -9.24 -16.29 -12.33
C GLN A 89 -9.53 -17.74 -11.92
N ARG A 90 -8.50 -18.56 -11.71
CA ARG A 90 -8.67 -19.97 -11.35
C ARG A 90 -9.08 -20.17 -9.89
N GLU A 91 -8.30 -19.63 -8.96
CA GLU A 91 -8.45 -19.94 -7.52
C GLU A 91 -9.59 -19.17 -6.85
N TRP A 92 -10.02 -18.04 -7.44
CA TRP A 92 -11.05 -17.19 -6.84
C TRP A 92 -12.33 -17.21 -7.67
N VAL A 93 -12.23 -16.92 -8.97
CA VAL A 93 -13.43 -16.77 -9.81
C VAL A 93 -14.02 -18.13 -10.16
N SER A 94 -13.22 -19.06 -10.70
CA SER A 94 -13.70 -20.39 -11.09
C SER A 94 -14.04 -21.28 -9.89
N MET A 95 -13.30 -21.16 -8.77
CA MET A 95 -13.64 -21.89 -7.54
C MET A 95 -14.86 -21.34 -6.80
N GLY A 96 -15.43 -20.22 -7.25
CA GLY A 96 -16.69 -19.70 -6.73
C GLY A 96 -16.56 -18.98 -5.39
N HIS A 97 -15.49 -18.19 -5.21
CA HIS A 97 -15.43 -17.25 -4.10
C HIS A 97 -16.63 -16.28 -4.21
N PRO A 98 -17.44 -16.12 -3.14
CA PRO A 98 -18.67 -15.35 -3.20
C PRO A 98 -18.42 -13.83 -3.17
N PHE A 99 -17.84 -13.27 -4.24
CA PHE A 99 -17.45 -11.86 -4.33
C PHE A 99 -18.62 -10.89 -4.11
N CYS A 100 -19.79 -11.15 -4.72
CA CYS A 100 -20.94 -10.27 -4.61
C CYS A 100 -21.44 -10.18 -3.17
N SER A 101 -21.55 -11.33 -2.51
CA SER A 101 -21.97 -11.44 -1.11
C SER A 101 -20.92 -10.88 -0.13
N ARG A 102 -19.63 -11.12 -0.37
CA ARG A 102 -18.52 -10.71 0.51
C ARG A 102 -18.20 -9.23 0.41
N LEU A 103 -18.28 -8.64 -0.80
CA LEU A 103 -18.06 -7.22 -1.05
C LEU A 103 -19.32 -6.38 -0.93
N SER A 104 -20.48 -7.01 -0.73
CA SER A 104 -21.79 -6.36 -0.64
C SER A 104 -22.15 -5.50 -1.85
N LEU A 105 -21.82 -5.99 -3.05
CA LEU A 105 -22.14 -5.30 -4.31
C LEU A 105 -23.66 -5.13 -4.49
N VAL A 106 -24.43 -6.08 -3.94
CA VAL A 106 -25.88 -6.01 -3.82
C VAL A 106 -26.25 -6.08 -2.34
N TYR A 107 -27.12 -5.18 -1.90
CA TYR A 107 -27.60 -5.19 -0.52
C TYR A 107 -28.37 -6.48 -0.23
N SER A 108 -27.88 -7.25 0.73
CA SER A 108 -28.51 -8.46 1.24
C SER A 108 -28.65 -8.34 2.76
N SER A 109 -29.75 -8.86 3.32
CA SER A 109 -29.99 -8.88 4.77
C SER A 109 -29.02 -9.78 5.52
N ASP A 110 -28.44 -10.75 4.83
CA ASP A 110 -27.50 -11.71 5.38
C ASP A 110 -26.13 -11.04 5.44
N ASN A 111 -25.72 -10.64 6.65
CA ASN A 111 -24.47 -9.92 6.90
C ASN A 111 -23.23 -10.80 6.71
N GLN A 112 -22.96 -11.18 5.45
CA GLN A 112 -21.89 -12.07 5.02
C GLN A 112 -20.64 -11.32 4.54
N GLN A 113 -20.56 -10.02 4.82
CA GLN A 113 -19.48 -9.17 4.36
C GLN A 113 -18.16 -9.57 5.01
N SER A 114 -17.12 -9.74 4.20
CA SER A 114 -15.78 -10.03 4.71
C SER A 114 -14.70 -9.64 3.70
N PRO A 115 -13.64 -8.93 4.10
CA PRO A 115 -12.59 -8.44 3.21
C PRO A 115 -11.54 -9.53 2.88
N VAL A 116 -11.98 -10.74 2.53
CA VAL A 116 -11.08 -11.90 2.29
C VAL A 116 -10.17 -11.66 1.10
N PHE A 117 -10.72 -11.14 0.00
CA PHE A 117 -9.91 -10.79 -1.18
C PHE A 117 -8.91 -9.67 -0.88
N LEU A 118 -9.31 -8.67 -0.09
CA LEU A 118 -8.40 -7.61 0.36
C LEU A 118 -7.28 -8.15 1.25
N LEU A 119 -7.57 -9.11 2.14
CA LEU A 119 -6.57 -9.79 2.95
C LEU A 119 -5.53 -10.51 2.08
N PHE A 120 -5.99 -11.17 1.01
CA PHE A 120 -5.08 -11.77 0.02
C PHE A 120 -4.20 -10.72 -0.66
N LEU A 121 -4.79 -9.63 -1.17
CA LEU A 121 -4.03 -8.58 -1.84
C LEU A 121 -2.99 -7.92 -0.91
N ASP A 122 -3.34 -7.68 0.36
CA ASP A 122 -2.38 -7.17 1.35
C ASP A 122 -1.24 -8.17 1.56
N CYS A 123 -1.53 -9.47 1.71
CA CYS A 123 -0.48 -10.49 1.78
C CYS A 123 0.45 -10.44 0.55
N VAL A 124 -0.09 -10.28 -0.66
CA VAL A 124 0.72 -10.15 -1.88
C VAL A 124 1.55 -8.86 -1.86
N TRP A 125 1.00 -7.75 -1.39
CA TRP A 125 1.72 -6.50 -1.23
C TRP A 125 2.91 -6.64 -0.26
N GLN A 126 2.74 -7.37 0.86
CA GLN A 126 3.86 -7.68 1.76
C GLN A 126 4.97 -8.47 1.03
N LEU A 127 4.60 -9.38 0.12
CA LEU A 127 5.58 -10.13 -0.70
C LEU A 127 6.32 -9.22 -1.68
N ILE A 128 5.62 -8.26 -2.31
CA ILE A 128 6.26 -7.27 -3.19
C ILE A 128 7.29 -6.45 -2.41
N ASN A 129 6.95 -6.01 -1.20
CA ASN A 129 7.86 -5.22 -0.36
C ASN A 129 9.09 -6.01 0.08
N GLN A 130 8.92 -7.29 0.43
CA GLN A 130 10.04 -8.16 0.83
C GLN A 130 10.89 -8.62 -0.36
N PHE A 131 10.30 -8.75 -1.55
CA PHE A 131 10.95 -9.27 -2.77
C PHE A 131 10.70 -8.40 -4.00
N PRO A 132 11.19 -7.14 -4.03
CA PRO A 132 10.85 -6.17 -5.08
C PRO A 132 11.28 -6.57 -6.50
N THR A 133 12.26 -7.45 -6.64
CA THR A 133 12.78 -7.93 -7.92
C THR A 133 12.04 -9.14 -8.49
N HIS A 134 11.21 -9.81 -7.69
CA HIS A 134 10.60 -11.10 -8.04
C HIS A 134 9.19 -10.98 -8.64
N PHE A 135 8.56 -9.82 -8.53
CA PHE A 135 7.21 -9.55 -9.02
C PHE A 135 7.26 -8.61 -10.22
N GLN A 136 6.54 -8.99 -11.28
CA GLN A 136 6.43 -8.16 -12.49
C GLN A 136 5.51 -6.97 -12.29
N PHE A 137 4.56 -7.10 -11.36
CA PHE A 137 3.59 -6.06 -11.08
C PHE A 137 3.93 -5.26 -9.82
N THR A 138 3.45 -4.03 -9.77
CA THR A 138 3.66 -3.06 -8.69
C THR A 138 2.51 -3.04 -7.68
N GLU A 139 2.68 -2.29 -6.61
CA GLU A 139 1.61 -1.96 -5.66
C GLU A 139 0.41 -1.27 -6.32
N THR A 140 0.65 -0.40 -7.31
CA THR A 140 -0.42 0.29 -8.05
C THR A 140 -1.35 -0.69 -8.76
N TYR A 141 -0.80 -1.75 -9.36
CA TYR A 141 -1.58 -2.83 -9.96
C TYR A 141 -2.54 -3.47 -8.94
N LEU A 142 -2.06 -3.78 -7.73
CA LEU A 142 -2.89 -4.37 -6.67
C LEU A 142 -3.99 -3.40 -6.19
N THR A 143 -3.68 -2.12 -6.06
CA THR A 143 -4.69 -1.11 -5.66
C THR A 143 -5.78 -0.94 -6.71
N VAL A 144 -5.42 -0.90 -8.00
CA VAL A 144 -6.39 -0.80 -9.10
C VAL A 144 -7.23 -2.07 -9.19
N LEU A 145 -6.63 -3.24 -9.00
CA LEU A 145 -7.37 -4.50 -8.97
C LEU A 145 -8.41 -4.53 -7.84
N TRP A 146 -8.05 -3.99 -6.67
CA TRP A 146 -9.00 -3.83 -5.56
C TRP A 146 -10.16 -2.89 -5.93
N ASP A 147 -9.88 -1.76 -6.60
CA ASP A 147 -10.93 -0.85 -7.07
C ASP A 147 -11.84 -1.50 -8.11
N CYS A 148 -11.27 -2.28 -9.03
CA CYS A 148 -12.04 -3.06 -9.98
C CYS A 148 -12.92 -4.12 -9.31
N ALA A 149 -12.48 -4.70 -8.18
CA ALA A 149 -13.30 -5.65 -7.43
C ALA A 149 -14.48 -4.99 -6.71
N LEU A 150 -14.30 -3.78 -6.21
CA LEU A 150 -15.38 -2.97 -5.63
C LEU A 150 -16.31 -2.37 -6.68
N SER A 151 -15.86 -2.30 -7.93
CA SER A 151 -16.63 -1.77 -9.05
C SER A 151 -17.51 -2.85 -9.67
N SER A 152 -18.81 -2.59 -9.77
CA SER A 152 -19.78 -3.45 -10.47
C SER A 152 -19.74 -3.32 -12.00
N ILE A 153 -18.76 -2.60 -12.56
CA ILE A 153 -18.61 -2.40 -14.00
C ILE A 153 -18.07 -3.67 -14.68
N TYR A 154 -17.24 -4.43 -13.99
CA TYR A 154 -16.58 -5.60 -14.56
C TYR A 154 -17.23 -6.89 -14.10
N ASP A 155 -17.32 -7.86 -15.01
CA ASP A 155 -17.96 -9.12 -14.70
C ASP A 155 -17.09 -10.03 -13.82
N THR A 156 -15.76 -9.89 -13.86
CA THR A 156 -14.81 -10.79 -13.20
C THR A 156 -15.18 -11.06 -11.74
N PHE A 157 -15.56 -10.02 -10.98
CA PHE A 157 -15.88 -10.11 -9.55
C PHE A 157 -17.38 -9.91 -9.23
N LEU A 158 -18.26 -9.95 -10.24
CA LEU A 158 -19.67 -9.61 -10.08
C LEU A 158 -20.52 -10.76 -9.51
N PHE A 159 -20.12 -12.00 -9.71
CA PHE A 159 -20.93 -13.19 -9.40
C PHE A 159 -20.31 -14.04 -8.30
N ASP A 160 -21.15 -14.72 -7.52
CA ASP A 160 -20.71 -15.62 -6.44
C ASP A 160 -20.31 -17.01 -6.94
N CYS A 161 -20.81 -17.42 -8.12
CA CYS A 161 -20.45 -18.70 -8.72
C CYS A 161 -20.47 -18.66 -10.25
N GLU A 162 -19.75 -19.60 -10.87
CA GLU A 162 -19.66 -19.73 -12.32
C GLU A 162 -21.02 -20.05 -12.97
N ARG A 163 -21.91 -20.76 -12.26
CA ARG A 163 -23.26 -21.05 -12.74
C ARG A 163 -24.07 -19.78 -12.99
N ASP A 164 -24.04 -18.82 -12.08
CA ASP A 164 -24.80 -17.57 -12.20
C ASP A 164 -24.22 -16.67 -13.30
N ARG A 165 -22.89 -16.70 -13.47
CA ARG A 165 -22.21 -16.07 -14.60
C ARG A 165 -22.66 -16.68 -15.94
N GLY A 166 -22.75 -18.01 -16.03
CA GLY A 166 -23.24 -18.68 -17.24
C GLY A 166 -24.71 -18.35 -17.54
N ASN A 167 -25.56 -18.32 -16.51
CA ASN A 167 -26.97 -18.00 -16.66
C ASN A 167 -27.19 -16.56 -17.17
N SER A 168 -26.43 -15.59 -16.66
CA SER A 168 -26.52 -14.19 -17.06
C SER A 168 -25.92 -13.88 -18.45
N ALA A 169 -24.95 -14.68 -18.90
CA ALA A 169 -24.44 -14.62 -20.27
C ALA A 169 -25.42 -15.26 -21.29
N SER A 170 -26.27 -16.18 -20.84
CA SER A 170 -27.22 -16.89 -21.69
C SER A 170 -28.54 -16.13 -21.86
N VAL A 171 -29.17 -16.26 -23.03
CA VAL A 171 -30.51 -15.71 -23.33
C VAL A 171 -31.64 -16.46 -22.58
N ALA A 172 -31.29 -17.43 -21.72
CA ALA A 172 -32.22 -18.40 -21.14
C ALA A 172 -33.31 -17.79 -20.24
N LEU A 173 -33.15 -16.54 -19.81
CA LEU A 173 -34.06 -15.85 -18.90
C LEU A 173 -34.94 -14.78 -19.56
N GLY A 174 -35.01 -14.72 -20.90
CA GLY A 174 -35.90 -13.80 -21.63
C GLY A 174 -35.49 -12.32 -21.59
N ASN A 175 -34.41 -12.00 -20.87
CA ASN A 175 -33.74 -10.70 -20.89
C ASN A 175 -32.58 -10.71 -21.88
N PRO A 176 -32.17 -9.55 -22.44
CA PRO A 176 -30.96 -9.47 -23.26
C PRO A 176 -29.74 -9.91 -22.42
N PRO A 177 -28.78 -10.64 -23.02
CA PRO A 177 -27.59 -11.08 -22.32
C PRO A 177 -26.79 -9.86 -21.85
N LEU A 178 -26.20 -9.96 -20.65
CA LEU A 178 -25.32 -8.91 -20.15
C LEU A 178 -24.05 -8.85 -20.99
N ILE A 179 -23.59 -7.65 -21.32
CA ILE A 179 -22.28 -7.45 -21.94
C ILE A 179 -21.24 -7.61 -20.83
N LEU A 180 -20.60 -8.77 -20.82
CA LEU A 180 -19.55 -9.08 -19.86
C LEU A 180 -18.23 -8.45 -20.32
N ARG A 181 -17.64 -7.63 -19.45
CA ARG A 181 -16.34 -6.99 -19.70
C ARG A 181 -15.35 -7.40 -18.63
N SER A 182 -14.27 -8.04 -19.06
CA SER A 182 -13.24 -8.52 -18.15
C SER A 182 -12.43 -7.36 -17.58
N VAL A 183 -12.12 -7.43 -16.28
CA VAL A 183 -11.14 -6.55 -15.63
C VAL A 183 -9.78 -6.62 -16.33
N TRP A 184 -9.41 -7.81 -16.82
CA TRP A 184 -8.08 -8.05 -17.39
C TRP A 184 -7.83 -7.26 -18.67
N ASP A 185 -8.86 -7.04 -19.48
CA ASP A 185 -8.75 -6.25 -20.70
C ASP A 185 -8.47 -4.78 -20.39
N GLU A 186 -9.12 -4.22 -19.38
CA GLU A 186 -8.89 -2.83 -18.97
C GLU A 186 -7.49 -2.65 -18.37
N ILE A 187 -7.05 -3.57 -17.52
CA ILE A 187 -5.74 -3.45 -16.86
C ILE A 187 -4.60 -3.68 -17.86
N THR A 188 -4.78 -4.57 -18.84
CA THR A 188 -3.71 -4.93 -19.80
C THR A 188 -3.60 -3.94 -20.95
N PHE A 189 -4.73 -3.42 -21.45
CA PHE A 189 -4.78 -2.51 -22.60
C PHE A 189 -5.11 -1.05 -22.22
N GLY A 190 -5.26 -0.77 -20.93
CA GLY A 190 -5.52 0.56 -20.42
C GLY A 190 -4.36 1.52 -20.65
N ARG A 191 -4.66 2.82 -20.62
CA ARG A 191 -3.66 3.89 -20.76
C ARG A 191 -2.58 3.83 -19.68
N ASP A 192 -2.95 3.32 -18.51
CA ASP A 192 -2.10 3.27 -17.32
C ASP A 192 -1.32 1.96 -17.19
N ALA A 193 -1.35 1.09 -18.20
CA ALA A 193 -0.70 -0.22 -18.17
C ALA A 193 0.79 -0.14 -17.77
N TYR A 194 1.48 0.92 -18.18
CA TYR A 194 2.89 1.14 -17.85
C TYR A 194 3.16 1.33 -16.34
N LEU A 195 2.20 1.84 -15.58
CA LEU A 195 2.31 2.02 -14.13
C LEU A 195 2.27 0.69 -13.37
N PHE A 196 1.76 -0.37 -14.02
CA PHE A 196 1.61 -1.69 -13.42
C PHE A 196 2.89 -2.50 -13.48
N TYR A 197 3.86 -2.16 -14.34
CA TYR A 197 5.09 -2.94 -14.50
C TYR A 197 6.19 -2.46 -13.55
N SER A 198 6.78 -3.40 -12.81
CA SER A 198 7.95 -3.13 -11.98
C SER A 198 9.21 -3.02 -12.84
N PRO A 199 9.94 -1.90 -12.78
CA PRO A 199 11.20 -1.73 -13.52
C PRO A 199 12.32 -2.63 -12.97
N PHE A 200 12.18 -3.11 -11.73
CA PHE A 200 13.15 -3.98 -11.06
C PHE A 200 12.89 -5.47 -11.28
N TYR A 201 11.85 -5.82 -12.05
CA TYR A 201 11.51 -7.21 -12.30
C TYR A 201 12.61 -7.93 -13.08
N HIS A 202 13.12 -9.01 -12.50
CA HIS A 202 14.06 -9.90 -13.16
C HIS A 202 13.37 -11.24 -13.45
N PRO A 203 13.20 -11.61 -14.73
CA PRO A 203 12.61 -12.90 -15.05
C PRO A 203 13.53 -14.02 -14.52
N PRO A 204 12.95 -15.10 -13.98
CA PRO A 204 13.74 -16.23 -13.50
C PRO A 204 14.60 -16.76 -14.65
N GLN A 205 15.93 -16.71 -14.48
CA GLN A 205 16.83 -17.33 -15.44
C GLN A 205 16.67 -18.86 -15.35
N PRO A 206 16.70 -19.59 -16.48
CA PRO A 206 16.72 -21.04 -16.46
C PRO A 206 18.06 -21.51 -15.87
N GLN A 207 18.14 -21.65 -14.55
CA GLN A 207 19.34 -22.13 -13.87
C GLN A 207 19.34 -23.65 -13.70
N LYS A 208 20.53 -24.24 -13.87
CA LYS A 208 20.85 -25.67 -13.90
C LYS A 208 21.10 -26.29 -12.52
N SER A 209 20.72 -25.64 -11.42
CA SER A 209 21.10 -26.07 -10.06
C SER A 209 19.99 -25.86 -9.03
N HIS A 210 19.84 -26.86 -8.17
CA HIS A 210 18.88 -27.01 -7.06
C HIS A 210 19.01 -25.96 -5.94
N THR A 211 18.96 -24.67 -6.25
CA THR A 211 19.10 -23.60 -5.25
C THR A 211 17.72 -23.02 -4.93
N MET A 212 17.20 -23.38 -3.74
CA MET A 212 15.93 -22.95 -3.08
C MET A 212 14.75 -22.53 -3.98
N LEU A 213 13.76 -23.42 -4.12
CA LEU A 213 12.60 -23.26 -5.00
C LEU A 213 11.45 -22.40 -4.42
N TYR A 214 11.50 -21.95 -3.16
CA TYR A 214 10.42 -21.15 -2.56
C TYR A 214 10.93 -19.87 -1.88
N LEU A 215 10.09 -18.82 -1.88
CA LEU A 215 10.41 -17.55 -1.24
C LEU A 215 10.30 -17.63 0.30
N PRO A 216 11.36 -17.33 1.06
CA PRO A 216 11.35 -17.37 2.53
C PRO A 216 10.71 -16.09 3.11
N VAL A 217 9.38 -16.05 3.16
CA VAL A 217 8.63 -14.88 3.65
C VAL A 217 8.82 -14.67 5.16
N GLN A 218 9.04 -13.41 5.54
CA GLN A 218 8.98 -12.98 6.94
C GLN A 218 7.53 -12.66 7.31
N TYR A 219 6.93 -13.47 8.18
CA TYR A 219 5.54 -13.30 8.64
C TYR A 219 5.43 -12.65 10.02
N GLN A 220 6.54 -12.33 10.70
CA GLN A 220 6.50 -11.67 12.01
C GLN A 220 5.92 -10.26 11.89
N ILE A 221 5.09 -9.84 12.87
CA ILE A 221 4.42 -8.53 12.84
C ILE A 221 5.42 -7.38 12.70
N SER A 222 6.61 -7.49 13.29
CA SER A 222 7.70 -6.51 13.17
C SER A 222 8.25 -6.32 11.76
N CYS A 223 8.05 -7.32 10.88
CA CYS A 223 8.49 -7.31 9.49
C CYS A 223 7.36 -6.92 8.53
N LEU A 224 6.13 -6.75 9.03
CA LEU A 224 4.99 -6.35 8.24
C LEU A 224 4.82 -4.84 8.28
N SER A 225 4.36 -4.29 7.17
CA SER A 225 4.09 -2.86 7.02
C SER A 225 2.61 -2.63 6.77
N ILE A 226 2.14 -1.39 6.94
CA ILE A 226 0.75 -1.04 6.60
C ILE A 226 0.71 -0.61 5.15
N TRP A 227 -0.23 -1.16 4.38
CA TRP A 227 -0.42 -0.82 2.98
C TRP A 227 -1.00 0.60 2.81
N GLN A 228 -0.13 1.60 2.89
CA GLN A 228 -0.51 3.01 2.93
C GLN A 228 -1.29 3.43 1.68
N GLN A 229 -0.88 3.00 0.49
CA GLN A 229 -1.55 3.37 -0.75
C GLN A 229 -2.97 2.79 -0.85
N CYS A 230 -3.26 1.64 -0.23
CA CYS A 230 -4.62 1.12 -0.20
C CYS A 230 -5.46 1.76 0.91
N TYR A 231 -4.92 1.86 2.12
CA TYR A 231 -5.69 2.26 3.30
C TYR A 231 -5.82 3.77 3.48
N PHE A 232 -4.82 4.55 3.07
CA PHE A 232 -4.78 6.00 3.30
C PHE A 232 -5.05 6.84 2.03
N ARG A 233 -5.30 6.22 0.87
CA ARG A 233 -5.59 6.95 -0.39
C ARG A 233 -6.75 7.94 -0.32
N HIS A 234 -7.73 7.68 0.54
CA HIS A 234 -8.89 8.56 0.71
C HIS A 234 -8.70 9.56 1.84
N MET A 235 -7.57 9.51 2.56
CA MET A 235 -7.24 10.55 3.51
C MET A 235 -6.80 11.78 2.71
N PRO A 236 -7.45 12.93 2.91
CA PRO A 236 -7.00 14.15 2.27
C PRO A 236 -5.57 14.42 2.73
N VAL A 237 -4.70 14.77 1.80
CA VAL A 237 -3.43 15.40 2.16
C VAL A 237 -3.79 16.62 2.98
N LEU A 238 -3.24 16.74 4.18
CA LEU A 238 -3.49 17.88 5.06
C LEU A 238 -3.05 19.15 4.33
N GLU A 239 -3.99 19.82 3.65
CA GLU A 239 -3.79 21.16 3.13
C GLU A 239 -3.76 22.11 4.31
N ILE A 240 -2.56 22.41 4.79
CA ILE A 240 -2.36 23.51 5.72
C ILE A 240 -2.76 24.78 4.96
N LYS A 241 -3.76 25.52 5.44
CA LYS A 241 -4.10 26.83 4.86
C LYS A 241 -2.85 27.72 4.90
N GLY A 242 -2.28 28.01 3.72
CA GLY A 242 -1.03 28.78 3.57
C GLY A 242 0.25 27.95 3.53
N GLY A 243 0.18 26.62 3.65
CA GLY A 243 1.29 25.71 3.34
C GLY A 243 1.39 25.53 1.83
N GLY A 244 2.59 25.73 1.27
CA GLY A 244 2.84 25.48 -0.15
C GLY A 244 2.67 24.00 -0.52
N ASN A 245 2.73 23.67 -1.82
CA ASN A 245 2.65 22.29 -2.29
C ASN A 245 3.85 21.46 -1.77
N PRO A 246 3.64 20.44 -0.93
CA PRO A 246 4.73 19.67 -0.32
C PRO A 246 5.61 18.96 -1.35
N GLN A 247 5.01 18.55 -2.47
CA GLN A 247 5.72 17.90 -3.58
C GLN A 247 6.69 18.86 -4.27
N ILE A 248 6.35 20.15 -4.34
CA ILE A 248 7.20 21.19 -4.94
C ILE A 248 8.37 21.51 -4.01
N ASP A 249 8.13 21.59 -2.69
CA ASP A 249 9.20 21.82 -1.70
C ASP A 249 10.19 20.64 -1.65
N LEU A 250 9.68 19.40 -1.66
CA LEU A 250 10.54 18.20 -1.72
C LEU A 250 11.35 18.15 -3.01
N PHE A 251 10.73 18.43 -4.16
CA PHE A 251 11.41 18.45 -5.45
C PHE A 251 12.49 19.55 -5.50
N ALA A 252 12.19 20.74 -4.97
CA ALA A 252 13.16 21.83 -4.85
C ALA A 252 14.35 21.42 -3.96
N ARG A 253 14.12 20.72 -2.85
CA ARG A 253 15.20 20.22 -1.97
C ARG A 253 16.04 19.13 -2.63
N ILE A 254 15.42 18.24 -3.40
CA ILE A 254 16.14 17.21 -4.16
C ILE A 254 17.03 17.86 -5.23
N LEU A 255 16.50 18.85 -5.96
CA LEU A 255 17.28 19.62 -6.92
C LEU A 255 18.43 20.37 -6.23
N LEU A 256 18.18 20.98 -5.08
CA LEU A 256 19.22 21.70 -4.32
C LEU A 256 20.33 20.75 -3.85
N SER A 257 20.00 19.58 -3.31
CA SER A 257 21.02 18.60 -2.89
C SER A 257 21.78 18.01 -4.09
N GLN A 258 21.14 17.89 -5.25
CA GLN A 258 21.80 17.51 -6.50
C GLN A 258 22.74 18.61 -6.97
N THR A 259 22.34 19.89 -6.93
CA THR A 259 23.24 21.01 -7.27
C THR A 259 24.38 21.18 -6.27
N GLU A 260 24.18 20.90 -4.98
CA GLU A 260 25.27 20.93 -3.99
C GLU A 260 26.28 19.80 -4.21
N ASN A 261 25.81 18.62 -4.63
CA ASN A 261 26.69 17.52 -5.05
C ASN A 261 27.39 17.80 -6.40
N GLU A 262 26.73 18.53 -7.32
CA GLU A 262 27.29 18.92 -8.62
C GLU A 262 28.18 20.16 -8.54
N ASN A 263 28.08 21.00 -7.50
CA ASN A 263 28.91 22.18 -7.28
C ASN A 263 30.40 21.87 -6.96
N HIS A 264 30.81 20.59 -7.03
CA HIS A 264 32.21 20.25 -7.23
C HIS A 264 32.70 20.45 -8.68
N LEU A 265 31.83 20.74 -9.65
CA LEU A 265 32.17 21.18 -11.01
C LEU A 265 31.12 22.15 -11.60
N GLY A 266 31.34 23.46 -11.43
CA GLY A 266 30.90 24.48 -12.40
C GLY A 266 29.80 25.44 -11.95
N ASN A 267 30.18 26.72 -11.83
CA ASN A 267 29.30 27.87 -11.62
C ASN A 267 28.22 28.02 -12.71
N GLU A 268 26.96 27.72 -12.41
CA GLU A 268 25.79 28.51 -12.85
C GLU A 268 24.69 28.44 -11.76
N MET A 269 24.54 29.52 -11.00
CA MET A 269 23.63 29.59 -9.85
C MET A 269 22.22 29.97 -10.32
N MET A 270 21.23 29.11 -10.05
CA MET A 270 19.81 29.43 -10.25
C MET A 270 19.40 30.66 -9.40
N PRO A 271 18.52 31.56 -9.90
CA PRO A 271 18.11 32.75 -9.16
C PRO A 271 17.36 32.40 -7.86
N ILE A 272 17.98 32.71 -6.72
CA ILE A 272 17.48 32.45 -5.35
C ILE A 272 16.15 33.17 -5.06
N GLU A 273 15.71 34.11 -5.90
CA GLU A 273 14.47 34.87 -5.72
C GLU A 273 13.20 34.01 -5.70
N SER A 274 13.17 32.86 -6.39
CA SER A 274 11.99 31.98 -6.41
C SER A 274 11.79 31.13 -5.15
N LEU A 275 12.79 31.07 -4.25
CA LEU A 275 12.71 30.34 -2.98
C LEU A 275 12.06 31.17 -1.87
N SER A 276 12.09 32.50 -1.98
CA SER A 276 11.44 33.40 -1.01
C SER A 276 9.91 33.28 -0.99
N SER A 277 9.30 32.72 -2.04
CA SER A 277 7.86 32.46 -2.11
C SER A 277 7.45 31.07 -1.61
N VAL A 278 8.39 30.20 -1.24
CA VAL A 278 8.12 28.84 -0.77
C VAL A 278 8.12 28.83 0.75
N GLY A 279 6.91 28.79 1.35
CA GLY A 279 6.72 28.72 2.79
C GLY A 279 7.29 27.44 3.39
N SER A 280 7.91 27.55 4.57
CA SER A 280 8.56 26.44 5.26
C SER A 280 7.58 25.33 5.66
N PHE A 281 8.00 24.08 5.43
CA PHE A 281 7.27 22.84 5.72
C PHE A 281 7.07 22.48 7.22
N PHE A 282 7.62 23.23 8.19
CA PHE A 282 7.50 22.85 9.61
C PHE A 282 6.25 23.42 10.31
N PRO A 283 5.59 22.64 11.20
CA PRO A 283 4.24 22.92 11.68
C PRO A 283 4.11 24.03 12.74
N PHE A 284 5.14 24.86 12.97
CA PHE A 284 5.14 25.85 14.07
C PHE A 284 5.72 27.23 13.70
N SER A 285 5.73 27.65 12.44
CA SER A 285 6.05 29.05 12.13
C SER A 285 4.76 29.90 12.06
N PRO A 286 4.51 30.83 13.00
CA PRO A 286 3.46 31.82 12.80
C PRO A 286 3.88 32.75 11.66
N PHE A 287 3.16 32.70 10.54
CA PHE A 287 3.28 33.70 9.49
C PHE A 287 2.60 35.00 9.97
N SER A 288 3.37 35.92 10.57
CA SER A 288 2.89 37.29 10.77
C SER A 288 3.15 38.10 9.50
N ALA A 289 2.10 38.38 8.73
CA ALA A 289 2.15 39.12 7.47
C ALA A 289 2.46 40.63 7.64
N SER A 290 3.17 41.05 8.68
CA SER A 290 3.41 42.48 8.95
C SER A 290 4.79 42.76 9.56
N SER A 291 5.86 42.45 8.84
CA SER A 291 7.14 43.15 9.01
C SER A 291 8.03 42.98 7.77
N SER A 292 8.30 44.11 7.12
CA SER A 292 9.19 44.26 5.96
C SER A 292 10.66 44.20 6.36
N THR A 293 11.11 43.07 6.91
CA THR A 293 12.53 42.86 7.24
C THR A 293 13.01 41.56 6.61
N ASN A 294 13.82 41.69 5.56
CA ASN A 294 14.58 40.63 4.91
C ASN A 294 15.58 40.00 5.91
N HIS A 295 15.13 39.06 6.72
CA HIS A 295 16.03 38.12 7.38
C HIS A 295 15.67 36.71 6.95
N PRO A 296 16.67 35.91 6.51
CA PRO A 296 16.43 34.49 6.23
C PRO A 296 15.95 33.85 7.53
N SER A 297 14.86 33.10 7.43
CA SER A 297 14.25 32.38 8.54
C SER A 297 15.33 31.63 9.31
N ALA A 298 15.49 31.91 10.61
CA ALA A 298 16.57 31.37 11.45
C ALA A 298 16.65 29.82 11.48
N LEU A 299 15.63 29.13 10.96
CA LEU A 299 15.59 27.67 10.82
C LEU A 299 16.24 27.11 9.53
N LEU A 300 16.54 27.96 8.53
CA LEU A 300 17.38 27.54 7.39
C LEU A 300 18.79 27.17 7.86
N LEU A 301 19.30 27.82 8.91
CA LEU A 301 20.61 27.54 9.48
C LEU A 301 20.60 26.28 10.37
N SER A 302 19.52 26.03 11.12
CA SER A 302 19.46 24.91 12.06
C SER A 302 19.18 23.56 11.39
N SER A 303 18.45 23.55 10.27
CA SER A 303 18.22 22.31 9.50
C SER A 303 19.46 21.83 8.74
N LEU A 304 20.37 22.74 8.35
CA LEU A 304 21.69 22.38 7.82
C LEU A 304 22.60 21.74 8.89
N SER A 305 22.45 22.12 10.17
CA SER A 305 23.26 21.53 11.26
C SER A 305 22.82 20.14 11.73
N LEU A 306 21.56 19.73 11.48
CA LEU A 306 21.06 18.43 11.94
C LEU A 306 21.58 17.24 11.10
N ASN A 307 22.19 17.51 9.94
CA ASN A 307 22.79 16.47 9.09
C ASN A 307 24.29 16.27 9.32
N ALA A 308 24.89 16.91 10.33
CA ALA A 308 26.33 16.84 10.56
C ALA A 308 26.72 16.73 12.05
N SER A 309 26.09 15.86 12.86
CA SER A 309 26.69 15.38 14.12
C SER A 309 25.89 14.26 14.82
N PHE A 310 25.97 13.04 14.29
CA PHE A 310 25.95 11.86 15.18
C PHE A 310 27.36 11.68 15.75
N HIS A 311 27.72 12.45 16.78
CA HIS A 311 28.72 12.04 17.78
C HIS A 311 28.72 12.94 19.04
N SER A 312 28.67 12.26 20.20
CA SER A 312 29.12 12.66 21.56
C SER A 312 28.33 13.70 22.39
N THR A 313 27.62 13.15 23.40
CA THR A 313 27.58 13.48 24.85
C THR A 313 27.15 14.86 25.36
N GLU A 314 26.25 14.79 26.36
CA GLU A 314 26.01 15.70 27.50
C GLU A 314 25.96 17.21 27.21
N ILE A 315 24.79 17.83 27.42
CA ILE A 315 24.58 19.15 28.07
C ILE A 315 23.12 19.61 27.80
N MET A 316 22.51 20.22 28.83
CA MET A 316 21.19 20.87 28.89
C MET A 316 20.01 20.06 29.47
N LEU A 317 20.25 19.50 30.67
CA LEU A 317 19.42 19.87 31.82
C LEU A 317 19.72 21.34 32.15
N ASP A 318 18.75 22.22 31.94
CA ASP A 318 18.51 23.51 32.62
C ASP A 318 17.88 24.51 31.64
N SER A 319 16.57 24.70 31.75
CA SER A 319 15.99 26.06 31.80
C SER A 319 14.49 26.00 32.10
N MET A 320 14.20 26.13 33.41
CA MET A 320 13.10 26.91 34.01
C MET A 320 11.66 26.39 33.81
N SER A 321 10.90 25.96 34.82
CA SER A 321 10.90 26.33 36.25
C SER A 321 11.26 27.79 36.50
N MET A 322 10.38 28.72 36.16
CA MET A 322 10.17 29.95 36.93
C MET A 322 9.05 30.75 36.27
N LEU A 323 7.89 30.80 36.94
CA LEU A 323 7.14 32.01 37.25
C LEU A 323 5.97 31.60 38.16
N ASN A 324 6.23 31.54 39.47
CA ASN A 324 5.47 32.26 40.50
C ASN A 324 5.98 31.94 41.92
N ALA A 325 6.57 32.97 42.55
CA ALA A 325 6.81 33.18 43.98
C ALA A 325 6.90 34.71 44.19
N PRO A 326 6.94 35.27 45.42
CA PRO A 326 6.25 35.02 46.70
C PRO A 326 5.26 36.21 46.98
N ASP A 327 4.53 36.41 48.09
CA ASP A 327 4.71 36.20 49.55
C ASP A 327 3.53 35.47 50.20
#